data_AF-A0A7T4WGE9-F1
#
_entry.id   AF-A0A7T4WGE9-F1
#
_cell.length_a   1.000
_cell.length_b   1.000
_cell.length_c   1.000
_cell.angle_alpha   90.00
_cell.angle_beta   90.00
_cell.angle_gamma   90.00
#
_symmetry.space_group_name_H-M   'P 1'
#
loop_
_entity.id
_entity.type
_entity.pdbx_description
1 polymer ?
#
loop_
_entity_poly.entity_id
_entity_poly.type
_entity_poly.pdbx_seq_one_letter_code
_entity_poly.pdbx_strand_id
1 'polypeptide(L)'
;MVFNSWFKHEGIQGFEWVLNDASGQPDFVTALNIRIGVKTVKRKVLPREDYTAKITARHTDEPIDQVFFMTYEIAKRRMWLLGGIDRERFLQEARYYGAGEWVHTNYQIRQGHEIYNIEIAKLTAPKDWISQVT
;
A
#
# COMPACT_ATOMS: atom_id res chain seq x y z
N MET A 1 3.48 -13.27 6.91
CA MET A 1 2.67 -12.43 6.01
C MET A 1 3.03 -12.71 4.56
N VAL A 2 2.08 -12.59 3.61
CA VAL A 2 2.31 -12.87 2.17
C VAL A 2 3.45 -12.03 1.58
N PHE A 3 3.56 -10.75 1.95
CA PHE A 3 4.65 -9.88 1.51
C PHE A 3 6.03 -10.44 1.89
N ASN A 4 6.23 -10.80 3.16
CA ASN A 4 7.47 -11.42 3.66
C ASN A 4 7.80 -12.71 2.89
N SER A 5 6.81 -13.57 2.67
CA SER A 5 7.00 -14.81 1.89
C SER A 5 7.41 -14.53 0.45
N TRP A 6 6.80 -13.52 -0.18
CA TRP A 6 7.15 -13.10 -1.54
C TRP A 6 8.56 -12.50 -1.60
N PHE A 7 8.94 -11.60 -0.69
CA PHE A 7 10.28 -11.02 -0.61
C PHE A 7 11.37 -12.09 -0.51
N LYS A 8 11.17 -13.10 0.35
CA LYS A 8 12.10 -14.24 0.46
C LYS A 8 12.17 -15.07 -0.81
N HIS A 9 11.04 -15.24 -1.50
CA HIS A 9 10.98 -16.00 -2.74
C HIS A 9 11.76 -15.33 -3.87
N GLU A 10 11.76 -14.00 -3.92
CA GLU A 10 12.54 -13.20 -4.87
C GLU A 10 14.04 -13.15 -4.51
N GLY A 11 14.48 -13.87 -3.47
CA GLY A 11 15.88 -13.99 -3.09
C GLY A 11 16.43 -12.78 -2.31
N ILE A 12 15.56 -11.87 -1.87
CA ILE A 12 15.95 -10.66 -1.15
C ILE A 12 16.44 -11.04 0.26
N GLN A 13 17.62 -10.56 0.64
CA GLN A 13 18.25 -10.81 1.94
C GLN A 13 18.46 -9.51 2.72
N GLY A 14 18.76 -9.62 4.01
CA GLY A 14 19.12 -8.47 4.85
C GLY A 14 17.98 -7.50 5.15
N PHE A 15 16.72 -7.94 5.04
CA PHE A 15 15.56 -7.14 5.42
C PHE A 15 15.06 -7.50 6.83
N GLU A 16 14.54 -6.50 7.53
CA GLU A 16 13.91 -6.64 8.83
C GLU A 16 12.39 -6.48 8.69
N TRP A 17 11.64 -7.40 9.30
CA TRP A 17 10.21 -7.25 9.48
C TRP A 17 9.96 -6.62 10.85
N VAL A 18 9.38 -5.42 10.88
CA VAL A 18 9.09 -4.70 12.11
C VAL A 18 7.79 -5.26 12.70
N LEU A 19 7.93 -6.08 13.74
CA LEU A 19 6.84 -6.80 14.42
C LEU A 19 6.25 -6.04 15.61
N ASN A 20 6.21 -4.71 15.57
CA ASN A 20 5.62 -3.92 16.65
C ASN A 20 4.14 -3.62 16.37
N ASP A 21 3.28 -3.87 17.36
CA ASP A 21 1.84 -3.52 17.37
C ASP A 21 1.58 -1.98 17.39
N ALA A 22 2.62 -1.17 17.16
CA ALA A 22 2.53 0.28 17.15
C ALA A 22 2.12 0.79 15.75
N SER A 23 0.88 1.27 15.64
CA SER A 23 0.46 2.10 14.51
C SER A 23 1.44 3.26 14.32
N GLY A 24 1.91 3.50 13.09
CA GLY A 24 2.83 4.62 12.82
C GLY A 24 4.28 4.22 12.53
N GLN A 25 4.61 2.94 12.43
CA GLN A 25 5.95 2.45 12.06
C GLN A 25 5.93 1.82 10.66
N PRO A 26 7.08 1.75 9.95
CA PRO A 26 7.18 0.96 8.73
C PRO A 26 6.91 -0.51 9.03
N ASP A 27 6.35 -1.21 8.05
CA ASP A 27 6.17 -2.65 8.13
C ASP A 27 7.51 -3.37 7.90
N PHE A 28 8.35 -2.87 6.98
CA PHE A 28 9.64 -3.49 6.64
C PHE A 28 10.76 -2.45 6.50
N VAL A 29 11.99 -2.86 6.80
CA VAL A 29 13.21 -2.09 6.52
C VAL A 29 14.16 -2.96 5.70
N THR A 30 14.64 -2.45 4.57
CA THR A 30 15.56 -3.20 3.69
C THR A 30 17.02 -3.05 4.14
N ALA A 31 17.93 -3.83 3.55
CA ALA A 31 19.37 -3.69 3.81
C ALA A 31 19.93 -2.29 3.46
N LEU A 32 19.26 -1.58 2.55
CA LEU A 32 19.57 -0.19 2.16
C LEU A 32 18.93 0.84 3.12
N ASN A 33 18.35 0.39 4.24
CA ASN A 33 17.61 1.21 5.19
C ASN A 33 16.38 1.91 4.58
N ILE A 34 15.78 1.32 3.53
CA ILE A 34 14.53 1.82 2.93
C ILE A 34 13.36 1.29 3.74
N ARG A 35 12.51 2.19 4.21
CA ARG A 35 11.36 1.91 5.08
C ARG A 35 10.10 1.74 4.22
N ILE A 36 9.47 0.58 4.32
CA ILE A 36 8.34 0.19 3.49
C ILE A 36 7.09 0.05 4.36
N GLY A 37 6.02 0.76 4.00
CA GLY A 37 4.66 0.51 4.51
C GLY A 37 3.89 -0.42 3.58
N VAL A 38 3.37 -1.53 4.10
CA VAL A 38 2.60 -2.52 3.33
C VAL A 38 1.11 -2.36 3.65
N LYS A 39 0.32 -2.00 2.64
CA LYS A 39 -1.11 -1.70 2.81
C LYS A 39 -1.95 -2.73 2.09
N THR A 40 -2.80 -3.42 2.86
CA THR A 40 -3.67 -4.49 2.34
C THR A 40 -5.12 -4.05 2.35
N VAL A 41 -5.77 -4.05 1.18
CA VAL A 41 -7.21 -3.75 1.05
C VAL A 41 -8.00 -5.01 0.72
N LYS A 42 -9.11 -5.27 1.41
CA LYS A 42 -10.00 -6.40 1.08
C LYS A 42 -10.95 -6.04 -0.06
N ARG A 43 -11.15 -6.95 -1.01
CA ARG A 43 -12.08 -6.80 -2.15
C ARG A 43 -12.96 -8.04 -2.32
N LYS A 44 -14.15 -7.83 -2.89
CA LYS A 44 -15.08 -8.91 -3.24
C LYS A 44 -14.85 -9.47 -4.66
N VAL A 45 -14.18 -8.71 -5.52
CA VAL A 45 -13.96 -9.01 -6.94
C VAL A 45 -12.47 -8.86 -7.29
N LEU A 46 -12.09 -9.43 -8.45
CA LEU A 46 -10.76 -9.31 -9.04
C LEU A 46 -10.33 -7.84 -9.16
N PRO A 47 -9.10 -7.46 -8.74
CA PRO A 47 -8.58 -6.12 -8.99
C PRO A 47 -8.38 -5.86 -10.49
N ARG A 48 -8.62 -4.62 -10.90
CA ARG A 48 -8.39 -4.11 -12.25
C ARG A 48 -7.50 -2.88 -12.19
N GLU A 49 -6.85 -2.54 -13.29
CA GLU A 49 -5.91 -1.42 -13.34
C GLU A 49 -6.57 -0.05 -13.04
N ASP A 50 -7.85 0.10 -13.40
CA ASP A 50 -8.67 1.28 -13.13
C ASP A 50 -9.18 1.37 -11.67
N TYR A 51 -8.90 0.37 -10.85
CA TYR A 51 -9.28 0.40 -9.44
C TYR A 51 -8.30 1.21 -8.61
N THR A 52 -8.78 1.78 -7.51
CA THR A 52 -7.93 2.57 -6.61
C THR A 52 -7.47 1.77 -5.39
N ALA A 53 -6.18 1.79 -5.09
CA ALA A 53 -5.67 1.43 -3.76
C ALA A 53 -5.91 2.61 -2.79
N LYS A 54 -6.13 2.30 -1.51
CA LYS A 54 -6.57 3.27 -0.50
C LYS A 54 -5.77 3.16 0.78
N ILE A 55 -5.38 4.29 1.34
CA ILE A 55 -4.91 4.43 2.73
C ILE A 55 -5.70 5.52 3.44
N THR A 56 -5.79 5.48 4.77
CA THR A 56 -6.30 6.65 5.50
C THR A 56 -5.22 7.72 5.55
N ALA A 57 -5.62 9.00 5.63
CA ALA A 57 -4.72 10.14 5.64
C ALA A 57 -3.66 10.03 6.74
N ARG A 58 -3.99 9.48 7.91
CA ARG A 58 -3.00 9.26 8.99
C ARG A 58 -1.81 8.38 8.59
N HIS A 59 -2.00 7.47 7.62
CA HIS A 59 -0.90 6.63 7.15
C HIS A 59 0.12 7.40 6.29
N THR A 60 -0.20 8.60 5.82
CA THR A 60 0.80 9.43 5.11
C THR A 60 1.82 10.01 6.07
N ASP A 61 1.53 10.06 7.36
CA ASP A 61 2.45 10.56 8.39
C ASP A 61 3.39 9.48 8.90
N GLU A 62 3.22 8.23 8.44
CA GLU A 62 4.14 7.14 8.75
C GLU A 62 5.54 7.46 8.19
N PRO A 63 6.61 7.14 8.94
CA PRO A 63 7.99 7.39 8.54
C PRO A 63 8.44 6.31 7.54
N ILE A 64 7.77 6.26 6.39
CA ILE A 64 8.04 5.34 5.28
C ILE A 64 8.60 6.10 4.08
N ASP A 65 9.49 5.44 3.35
CA ASP A 65 10.03 5.94 2.10
C ASP A 65 9.19 5.43 0.91
N GLN A 66 8.65 4.23 1.06
CA GLN A 66 7.89 3.52 0.03
C GLN A 66 6.59 2.94 0.60
N VAL A 67 5.53 2.96 -0.20
CA VAL A 67 4.29 2.24 0.10
C VAL A 67 4.08 1.12 -0.92
N PHE A 68 3.79 -0.08 -0.42
CA PHE A 68 3.47 -1.23 -1.26
C PHE A 68 2.03 -1.66 -1.02
N PHE A 69 1.28 -1.83 -2.10
CA PHE A 69 -0.12 -2.19 -2.05
C PHE A 69 -0.37 -3.66 -2.39
N MET A 70 -1.22 -4.27 -1.58
CA MET A 70 -1.75 -5.60 -1.79
C MET A 70 -3.25 -5.59 -1.68
N THR A 71 -3.92 -6.55 -2.31
CA THR A 71 -5.35 -6.74 -2.10
C THR A 71 -5.72 -8.19 -1.91
N TYR A 72 -6.57 -8.42 -0.91
CA TYR A 72 -7.12 -9.73 -0.63
C TYR A 72 -8.49 -9.88 -1.28
N GLU A 73 -8.59 -10.74 -2.28
CA GLU A 73 -9.83 -11.13 -2.93
C GLU A 73 -10.55 -12.19 -2.07
N ILE A 74 -11.61 -11.77 -1.39
CA ILE A 74 -12.34 -12.60 -0.43
C ILE A 74 -12.95 -13.84 -1.10
N ALA A 75 -13.56 -13.66 -2.28
CA ALA A 75 -14.28 -14.72 -2.98
C ALA A 75 -13.37 -15.90 -3.37
N LYS A 76 -12.12 -15.63 -3.72
CA LYS A 76 -11.13 -16.63 -4.12
C LYS A 76 -10.08 -16.93 -3.06
N ARG A 77 -10.14 -16.24 -1.92
CA ARG A 77 -9.15 -16.31 -0.82
C ARG A 77 -7.72 -16.14 -1.31
N ARG A 78 -7.51 -15.18 -2.22
CA ARG A 78 -6.21 -14.93 -2.88
C ARG A 78 -5.69 -13.54 -2.51
N MET A 79 -4.38 -13.45 -2.35
CA MET A 79 -3.69 -12.17 -2.25
C MET A 79 -3.10 -11.79 -3.60
N TRP A 80 -3.31 -10.54 -4.00
CA TRP A 80 -2.75 -9.93 -5.20
C TRP A 80 -1.72 -8.88 -4.79
N LEU A 81 -0.55 -8.92 -5.41
CA LEU A 81 0.48 -7.89 -5.30
C LEU A 81 0.15 -6.82 -6.34
N LEU A 82 -0.19 -5.61 -5.91
CA LEU A 82 -0.62 -4.55 -6.82
C LEU A 82 0.58 -3.75 -7.34
N GLY A 83 1.56 -3.50 -6.48
CA GLY A 83 2.73 -2.70 -6.82
C GLY A 83 3.10 -1.73 -5.71
N GLY A 84 4.18 -1.00 -5.91
CA GLY A 84 4.67 -0.01 -4.98
C GLY A 84 4.92 1.36 -5.62
N ILE A 85 5.09 2.37 -4.79
CA ILE A 85 5.34 3.75 -5.18
C ILE A 85 6.06 4.47 -4.04
N ASP A 86 6.93 5.42 -4.38
CA ASP A 86 7.56 6.27 -3.38
C ASP A 86 6.54 7.20 -2.71
N ARG A 87 6.79 7.56 -1.45
CA ARG A 87 5.84 8.34 -0.65
C ARG A 87 5.55 9.71 -1.26
N GLU A 88 6.55 10.38 -1.82
CA GLU A 88 6.39 11.73 -2.37
C GLU A 88 5.50 11.71 -3.61
N ARG A 89 5.78 10.81 -4.55
CA ARG A 89 4.97 10.60 -5.75
C ARG A 89 3.57 10.12 -5.41
N PHE A 90 3.41 9.26 -4.39
CA PHE A 90 2.09 8.89 -3.89
C PHE A 90 1.28 10.12 -3.45
N LEU A 91 1.88 11.02 -2.67
CA LEU A 91 1.21 12.24 -2.20
C LEU A 91 0.88 13.22 -3.33
N GLN A 92 1.67 13.23 -4.39
CA GLN A 92 1.41 14.05 -5.58
C GLN A 92 0.30 13.47 -6.47
N GLU A 93 0.27 12.15 -6.65
CA GLU A 93 -0.58 11.49 -7.64
C GLU A 93 -1.90 10.94 -7.08
N ALA A 94 -1.96 10.72 -5.76
CA ALA A 94 -3.15 10.22 -5.08
C ALA A 94 -4.18 11.32 -4.87
N ARG A 95 -5.46 10.99 -5.05
CA ARG A 95 -6.56 11.88 -4.75
C ARG A 95 -6.88 11.83 -3.26
N TYR A 96 -6.74 12.96 -2.60
CA TYR A 96 -7.26 13.17 -1.25
C TYR A 96 -8.77 13.32 -1.27
N TYR A 97 -9.44 12.72 -0.27
CA TYR A 97 -10.85 12.95 0.03
C TYR A 97 -10.99 13.32 1.51
N GLY A 98 -11.44 14.56 1.75
CA GLY A 98 -11.71 15.12 3.07
C GLY A 98 -13.12 14.84 3.57
N ALA A 99 -13.38 15.21 4.83
CA ALA A 99 -14.68 15.01 5.48
C ALA A 99 -15.83 15.64 4.67
N GLY A 100 -16.90 14.87 4.46
CA GLY A 100 -18.07 15.30 3.70
C GLY A 100 -17.97 15.07 2.18
N GLU A 101 -16.79 14.73 1.65
CA GLU A 101 -16.65 14.39 0.23
C GLU A 101 -17.19 13.00 -0.09
N TRP A 102 -17.76 12.86 -1.29
CA TRP A 102 -18.24 11.59 -1.82
C TRP A 102 -17.16 10.93 -2.67
N VAL A 103 -16.76 9.72 -2.28
CA VAL A 103 -15.80 8.91 -3.06
C VAL A 103 -16.51 8.21 -4.21
N HIS A 104 -17.72 7.72 -3.94
CA HIS A 104 -18.68 7.19 -4.92
C HIS A 104 -20.08 7.28 -4.32
N THR A 105 -21.12 6.96 -5.08
CA THR A 105 -22.55 7.16 -4.73
C THR A 105 -22.99 6.62 -3.36
N ASN A 106 -22.26 5.65 -2.80
CA ASN A 106 -22.62 4.96 -1.56
C ASN A 106 -21.57 5.14 -0.45
N TYR A 107 -20.61 6.06 -0.61
CA TYR A 107 -19.56 6.28 0.38
C TYR A 107 -19.14 7.74 0.47
N GLN A 108 -19.47 8.35 1.59
CA GLN A 108 -19.04 9.69 2.00
C GLN A 108 -17.99 9.58 3.12
N ILE A 109 -16.97 10.45 3.08
CA ILE A 109 -15.93 10.49 4.10
C ILE A 109 -16.45 11.09 5.39
N ARG A 110 -16.15 10.41 6.50
CA ARG A 110 -16.44 10.88 7.86
C ARG A 110 -15.25 11.67 8.39
N GLN A 111 -15.53 12.63 9.27
CA GLN A 111 -14.49 13.37 9.97
C GLN A 111 -13.52 12.42 10.69
N GLY A 112 -12.22 12.63 10.50
CA GLY A 112 -11.15 11.81 11.07
C GLY A 112 -10.87 10.49 10.33
N HIS A 113 -11.59 10.23 9.22
CA HIS A 113 -11.43 9.06 8.35
C HIS A 113 -11.11 9.46 6.91
N GLU A 114 -10.43 10.58 6.74
CA GLU A 114 -9.97 11.08 5.46
C GLU A 114 -9.04 10.06 4.79
N ILE A 115 -9.01 10.04 3.46
CA ILE A 115 -8.31 8.99 2.70
C ILE A 115 -7.53 9.58 1.52
N TYR A 116 -6.55 8.81 1.07
CA TYR A 116 -5.93 8.96 -0.23
C TYR A 116 -6.23 7.74 -1.09
N ASN A 117 -6.67 7.98 -2.33
CA ASN A 117 -6.88 6.96 -3.34
C ASN A 117 -5.91 7.15 -4.49
N ILE A 118 -5.19 6.09 -4.87
CA ILE A 118 -4.34 6.06 -6.06
C ILE A 118 -4.81 4.97 -7.00
N GLU A 119 -4.87 5.24 -8.30
CA GLU A 119 -5.15 4.24 -9.32
C GLU A 119 -4.04 3.19 -9.37
N ILE A 120 -4.39 1.92 -9.52
CA ILE A 120 -3.42 0.82 -9.58
C ILE A 120 -2.45 1.00 -10.76
N ALA A 121 -2.93 1.54 -11.88
CA ALA A 121 -2.11 1.86 -13.05
C ALA A 121 -0.93 2.81 -12.77
N LYS A 122 -0.97 3.59 -11.69
CA LYS A 122 0.10 4.52 -11.30
C LYS A 122 1.21 3.84 -10.49
N LEU A 123 0.96 2.63 -9.99
CA LEU A 123 1.91 1.87 -9.19
C LEU A 123 2.98 1.23 -10.09
N THR A 124 4.21 1.18 -9.59
CA THR A 124 5.26 0.37 -10.20
C THR A 124 4.93 -1.10 -9.95
N ALA A 125 4.91 -1.91 -11.02
CA ALA A 125 4.61 -3.34 -10.92
C ALA A 125 5.57 -4.05 -9.94
N PRO A 126 5.11 -5.10 -9.22
CA PRO A 126 5.87 -5.71 -8.13
C PRO A 126 7.32 -6.10 -8.48
N LYS A 127 7.55 -6.66 -9.67
CA LYS A 127 8.88 -7.07 -10.11
C LYS A 127 9.83 -5.89 -10.33
N ASP A 128 9.34 -4.84 -10.98
CA ASP A 128 10.14 -3.66 -11.28
C ASP A 128 10.38 -2.85 -10.01
N TRP A 129 9.38 -2.80 -9.12
CA TRP A 129 9.48 -2.09 -7.85
C TRP A 129 10.54 -2.70 -6.92
N ILE A 130 10.72 -4.02 -6.91
CA ILE A 130 11.79 -4.66 -6.10
C ILE A 130 13.14 -4.04 -6.40
N SER A 131 13.47 -3.81 -7.67
CA SER A 131 14.76 -3.24 -8.08
C SER A 131 15.01 -1.81 -7.56
N GLN A 132 13.96 -1.14 -7.06
CA GLN A 132 14.05 0.20 -6.49
C GLN A 132 14.32 0.18 -4.99
N VAL A 133 14.10 -0.96 -4.32
CA VAL A 133 14.13 -1.05 -2.85
C VAL A 133 15.13 -2.08 -2.31
N THR A 134 15.82 -2.79 -3.19
CA THR A 134 16.83 -3.81 -2.88
C THR A 134 18.05 -3.67 -3.75
#